data_AF-A0A4V2MKR0-F1
#
_entry.id   AF-A0A4V2MKR0-F1
#
_cell.length_a   1.000
_cell.length_b   1.000
_cell.length_c   1.000
_cell.angle_alpha   90.00
_cell.angle_beta   90.00
_cell.angle_gamma   90.00
#
_symmetry.space_group_name_H-M   'P 1'
#
loop_
_entity.id
_entity.type
_entity.pdbx_description
1 polymer ?
#
loop_
_entity_poly.entity_id
_entity_poly.type
_entity_poly.pdbx_seq_one_letter_code
_entity_poly.pdbx_strand_id
1 'polypeptide(L)' 'MANNRFFITVAAKIANALNVIVDYLIGQSDHIIMDKSLIRRMEDIEALPNEEKEKVYYLIDMDLAYNKTKKAFAL' A
#
# COMPACT_ATOMS: atom_id res chain seq x y z
N MET A 1 -5.38 30.91 -1.83
CA MET A 1 -4.80 29.59 -2.15
C MET A 1 -3.54 29.22 -1.35
N ALA A 2 -3.03 30.07 -0.44
CA ALA A 2 -1.80 29.78 0.31
C ALA A 2 -1.96 28.76 1.46
N ASN A 3 -3.16 28.63 2.06
CA ASN A 3 -3.37 27.81 3.25
C ASN A 3 -3.19 26.30 2.99
N ASN A 4 -3.60 25.76 1.82
CA ASN A 4 -3.52 24.31 1.57
C ASN A 4 -2.09 23.76 1.51
N ARG A 5 -1.10 24.53 1.02
CA ARG A 5 0.28 24.03 0.92
C ARG A 5 0.93 23.81 2.28
N PHE A 6 0.61 24.65 3.26
CA PHE A 6 1.16 24.52 4.62
C PHE A 6 0.67 23.22 5.28
N PHE A 7 -0.64 22.97 5.27
CA PHE A 7 -1.22 21.76 5.85
C PHE A 7 -0.72 20.48 5.18
N ILE A 8 -0.64 20.45 3.85
CA ILE A 8 -0.10 19.29 3.10
C ILE A 8 1.35 19.00 3.52
N THR A 9 2.18 20.03 3.67
CA THR A 9 3.59 19.86 4.06
C THR A 9 3.73 19.33 5.49
N VAL A 10 2.90 19.81 6.42
CA VAL A 10 2.90 19.32 7.81
C VAL A 10 2.42 17.88 7.87
N ALA A 11 1.32 17.54 7.19
CA ALA A 11 0.81 16.17 7.11
C ALA A 11 1.86 15.21 6.52
N ALA A 12 2.56 15.60 5.45
CA ALA A 12 3.64 14.82 4.87
C ALA A 12 4.80 14.58 5.85
N LYS A 13 5.17 15.56 6.68
CA LYS A 13 6.22 15.40 7.71
C LYS A 13 5.80 14.42 8.80
N ILE A 14 4.54 14.50 9.26
CA ILE A 14 3.99 13.57 10.26
C ILE A 14 3.94 12.15 9.71
N ALA A 15 3.38 11.97 8.51
CA ALA A 15 3.30 10.67 7.83
C ALA A 15 4.71 10.06 7.66
N ASN A 16 5.69 10.91 7.33
CA ASN A 16 7.07 10.49 7.23
C ASN A 16 7.67 9.99 8.55
N ALA A 17 7.43 10.71 9.66
CA ALA A 17 7.91 10.34 10.98
C ALA A 17 7.27 9.04 11.51
N LEU A 18 6.00 8.81 11.16
CA LEU A 18 5.24 7.61 11.54
C LEU A 18 5.42 6.44 10.56
N ASN A 19 6.17 6.63 9.47
CA ASN A 19 6.40 5.63 8.45
C ASN A 19 5.13 5.13 7.72
N VAL A 20 4.17 6.02 7.49
CA VAL A 20 2.86 5.75 6.85
C VAL A 20 2.60 6.72 5.69
N ILE A 21 1.57 6.47 4.88
CA ILE A 21 1.06 7.45 3.88
C ILE A 21 0.21 8.55 4.52
N VAL A 22 0.09 9.69 3.85
CA VAL A 22 -0.74 10.82 4.31
C VAL A 22 -2.22 10.42 4.48
N ASP A 23 -2.74 9.53 3.63
CA ASP A 23 -4.14 9.06 3.69
C ASP A 23 -4.48 8.31 4.99
N TYR A 24 -3.46 7.73 5.64
CA TYR A 24 -3.59 7.12 6.96
C TYR A 24 -3.91 8.17 8.04
N LEU A 25 -3.34 9.38 7.93
CA LEU A 25 -3.55 10.45 8.92
C LEU A 25 -4.96 11.03 8.90
N ILE A 26 -5.65 10.94 7.76
CA ILE A 26 -6.99 11.49 7.56
C ILE A 26 -8.10 10.45 7.74
N GLY A 27 -7.74 9.22 8.16
CA GLY A 27 -8.70 8.18 8.51
C GLY A 27 -9.52 7.64 7.32
N GLN A 28 -9.03 7.79 6.09
CA GLN A 28 -9.71 7.24 4.90
C GLN A 28 -9.37 5.76 4.64
N SER A 29 -8.61 5.11 5.52
CA SER A 29 -8.26 3.70 5.39
C SER A 29 -8.37 2.96 6.73
N ASP A 30 -9.48 2.26 6.92
CA ASP A 30 -9.80 1.53 8.16
C ASP A 30 -8.89 0.31 8.41
N HIS A 31 -8.16 -0.15 7.38
CA HIS A 31 -7.38 -1.39 7.41
C HIS A 31 -5.98 -1.31 6.82
N ILE A 32 -5.52 -0.14 6.36
CA ILE A 32 -4.26 -0.01 5.61
C ILE A 32 -3.19 0.67 6.47
N ILE A 33 -2.48 -0.12 7.27
CA ILE A 33 -1.14 0.28 7.73
C ILE A 33 -0.18 -0.09 6.58
N MET A 34 -0.13 0.75 5.55
CA MET A 34 0.93 0.66 4.53
C MET A 34 2.19 1.27 5.12
N ASP A 35 3.00 0.42 5.76
CA ASP A 35 4.35 0.86 6.10
C ASP A 35 5.13 1.24 4.82
N LYS A 36 6.12 2.13 4.94
CA LYS A 36 6.90 2.58 3.76
C LYS A 36 7.65 1.46 3.04
N SER A 37 7.83 0.29 3.63
CA SER A 37 8.47 -0.84 2.96
C SER A 37 7.51 -1.52 1.99
N LEU A 38 6.24 -1.67 2.36
CA LEU A 38 5.20 -2.19 1.48
C LEU A 38 4.97 -1.25 0.29
N ILE A 39 4.91 0.06 0.54
CA ILE A 39 4.76 1.06 -0.52
C ILE A 39 5.90 0.96 -1.53
N ARG A 40 7.16 0.93 -1.05
CA ARG A 40 8.33 0.83 -1.93
C ARG A 40 8.31 -0.44 -2.78
N ARG A 41 7.89 -1.58 -2.21
CA ARG A 41 7.72 -2.80 -3.00
C ARG A 41 6.67 -2.64 -4.09
N MET A 42 5.56 -1.94 -3.83
CA MET A 42 4.54 -1.66 -4.84
C MET A 42 5.07 -0.71 -5.92
N GLU A 43 5.84 0.32 -5.55
CA GLU A 43 6.53 1.21 -6.49
C GLU A 43 7.52 0.44 -7.38
N ASP A 44 8.31 -0.46 -6.79
CA ASP A 44 9.26 -1.32 -7.51
C ASP A 44 8.53 -2.25 -8.49
N ILE A 45 7.37 -2.82 -8.09
CA ILE A 45 6.54 -3.66 -8.97
C ILE A 45 5.99 -2.84 -10.14
N GLU A 46 5.51 -1.63 -9.89
CA GLU A 46 4.96 -0.78 -10.95
C GLU A 46 6.01 -0.31 -11.96
N ALA A 47 7.26 -0.17 -11.52
CA ALA A 47 8.40 0.18 -12.36
C ALA A 47 8.90 -0.98 -13.27
N LEU A 48 8.41 -2.21 -13.07
CA LEU A 48 8.76 -3.35 -13.93
C LEU A 48 8.19 -3.20 -15.35
N PRO A 49 8.84 -3.80 -16.36
CA PRO A 49 8.20 -3.97 -17.65
C PRO A 49 6.93 -4.83 -17.52
N ASN A 50 5.99 -4.62 -18.45
CA ASN A 50 4.64 -5.18 -18.33
C ASN A 50 4.62 -6.70 -18.16
N GLU A 51 5.49 -7.43 -18.86
CA GLU A 51 5.52 -8.90 -18.77
C GLU A 51 5.90 -9.39 -17.37
N GLU A 52 6.92 -8.80 -16.76
CA GLU A 52 7.38 -9.11 -15.41
C GLU A 52 6.36 -8.68 -14.35
N LYS A 53 5.73 -7.52 -14.55
CA LYS A 53 4.67 -7.02 -13.67
C LYS A 53 3.47 -7.97 -13.60
N GLU A 54 2.99 -8.44 -14.75
CA GLU A 54 1.89 -9.40 -14.82
C GLU A 54 2.22 -10.72 -14.10
N LYS A 55 3.48 -11.18 -14.16
CA LYS A 55 3.92 -12.37 -13.42
C LYS A 55 3.84 -12.16 -11.91
N VAL A 56 4.21 -10.97 -11.42
CA VAL A 56 4.11 -10.65 -9.98
C VAL A 56 2.66 -10.60 -9.54
N TYR A 57 1.77 -9.98 -10.33
CA TYR A 57 0.33 -9.94 -10.04
C TYR A 57 -0.28 -11.33 -9.98
N TYR A 58 0.06 -12.19 -10.93
CA TYR A 58 -0.39 -13.57 -10.92
C TYR A 58 0.00 -14.30 -9.62
N LEU A 59 1.24 -14.13 -9.13
CA LEU A 59 1.70 -14.76 -7.90
C LEU A 59 0.97 -14.22 -6.66
N ILE A 60 0.75 -12.90 -6.59
CA ILE A 60 -0.01 -12.27 -5.51
C ILE A 60 -1.45 -12.82 -5.48
N ASP A 61 -2.12 -12.84 -6.63
CA ASP A 61 -3.49 -13.31 -6.75
C ASP A 61 -3.62 -14.79 -6.37
N MET A 62 -2.65 -15.60 -6.78
CA MET A 62 -2.59 -17.02 -6.42
C MET A 62 -2.48 -17.21 -4.91
N ASP A 63 -1.59 -16.48 -4.22
CA ASP A 63 -1.42 -16.64 -2.76
C ASP A 63 -2.62 -16.13 -1.97
N LEU A 64 -3.23 -15.02 -2.42
CA LEU A 64 -4.47 -14.50 -1.84
C LEU A 64 -5.63 -15.48 -2.01
N ALA A 65 -5.78 -16.07 -3.20
CA ALA A 65 -6.78 -17.10 -3.47
C ALA A 65 -6.53 -18.35 -2.62
N TYR A 66 -5.28 -18.82 -2.54
CA TYR A 66 -4.91 -19.96 -1.72
C TYR A 66 -5.26 -19.75 -0.25
N ASN A 67 -4.95 -18.58 0.31
CA ASN A 67 -5.28 -18.26 1.71
C ASN A 67 -6.79 -18.21 1.97
N LYS A 68 -7.59 -17.66 1.05
CA LYS A 68 -9.06 -17.68 1.15
C LYS A 68 -9.59 -19.12 1.13
N THR A 69 -9.09 -19.93 0.21
CA THR A 69 -9.48 -21.33 0.03
C THR A 69 -9.06 -22.19 1.24
N LYS A 70 -7.85 -22.01 1.76
CA LYS A 70 -7.38 -22.70 2.97
C LYS A 70 -8.25 -22.39 4.19
N LYS A 71 -8.67 -21.13 4.37
CA LYS A 71 -9.60 -20.75 5.45
C LYS A 71 -10.99 -21.37 5.28
N ALA A 72 -11.44 -21.61 4.05
CA ALA A 72 -12.72 -22.25 3.77
C ALA A 72 -12.69 -23.77 3.98
N PHE A 73 -11.52 -24.40 3.82
CA PHE A 73 -11.34 -25.86 3.97
C PHE A 73 -10.67 -26.29 5.29
N ALA A 74 -10.17 -25.36 6.10
CA ALA A 74 -9.79 -25.61 7.48
C ALA A 74 -11.06 -25.69 8.34
N LEU A 75 -11.68 -26.88 8.35
CA LEU A 75 -12.69 -27.30 9.32
C LEU A 75 -12.10 -27.34 10.74
#